data_AF-A0A6L5EKD3-F1
#
_entry.id   AF-A0A6L5EKD3-F1
#
_cell.length_a   1.000
_cell.length_b   1.000
_cell.length_c   1.000
_cell.angle_alpha   90.00
_cell.angle_beta   90.00
_cell.angle_gamma   90.00
#
_symmetry.space_group_name_H-M   'P 1'
#
loop_
_entity.id
_entity.type
_entity.pdbx_description
1 polymer ?
#
loop_
_entity_poly.entity_id
_entity_poly.type
_entity_poly.pdbx_seq_one_letter_code
_entity_poly.pdbx_strand_id
1 'polypeptide(L)'
;NAIVWQSRQTAPLAEQLKSQGYVEKFHEKTGLIIDAYFSATKVRWILDHVEGAQERAEKGELLFGTIDTWLVWKLTDGAAHVTDYSNAARTMLYNIKELKWDDEILEILNIPKAILPEVRSNSEIYGKTAPFHFYGGEVPISGMAGDQQAALFGQLAFEPGMVKNTYGTGSFIIMNTGEEMQLSENNLLTTI
;
A
#
# COMPACT_ATOMS: atom_id res chain seq x y z
N ASN A 1 -13.41 -10.77 -5.85
CA ASN A 1 -13.71 -9.65 -4.93
C ASN A 1 -12.42 -9.09 -4.36
N ALA A 2 -12.38 -7.79 -4.08
CA ALA A 2 -11.30 -7.21 -3.28
C ALA A 2 -11.41 -7.68 -1.83
N ILE A 3 -10.27 -7.90 -1.16
CA ILE A 3 -10.22 -8.24 0.26
C ILE A 3 -10.03 -6.93 1.04
N VAL A 4 -11.08 -6.50 1.74
CA VAL A 4 -11.10 -5.24 2.49
C VAL A 4 -10.14 -5.29 3.68
N TRP A 5 -9.61 -4.13 4.10
CA TRP A 5 -8.70 -3.96 5.25
C TRP A 5 -9.24 -4.56 6.56
N GLN A 6 -10.56 -4.56 6.74
CA GLN A 6 -11.24 -5.16 7.91
C GLN A 6 -11.21 -6.69 7.93
N SER A 7 -11.01 -7.34 6.77
CA SER A 7 -11.03 -8.80 6.70
C SER A 7 -9.89 -9.41 7.51
N ARG A 8 -10.24 -10.41 8.32
CA ARG A 8 -9.32 -11.21 9.15
C ARG A 8 -9.02 -12.59 8.56
N GLN A 9 -9.46 -12.88 7.34
CA GLN A 9 -9.30 -14.21 6.72
C GLN A 9 -7.84 -14.67 6.60
N THR A 10 -6.90 -13.73 6.64
CA THR A 10 -5.46 -13.98 6.53
C THR A 10 -4.73 -13.98 7.88
N ALA A 11 -5.47 -13.96 9.00
CA ALA A 11 -4.89 -14.02 10.34
C ALA A 11 -4.02 -15.28 10.57
N PRO A 12 -4.40 -16.49 10.11
CA PRO A 12 -3.53 -17.66 10.28
C PRO A 12 -2.16 -17.49 9.60
N LEU A 13 -2.11 -16.88 8.42
CA LEU A 13 -0.86 -16.59 7.72
C LEU A 13 -0.03 -15.54 8.47
N ALA A 14 -0.67 -14.50 9.02
CA ALA A 14 0.02 -13.50 9.83
C ALA A 14 0.65 -14.13 11.09
N GLU A 15 -0.06 -15.03 11.77
CA GLU A 15 0.49 -15.75 12.94
C GLU A 15 1.61 -16.72 12.54
N GLN A 16 1.52 -17.36 11.37
CA GLN A 16 2.60 -18.18 10.85
C GLN A 16 3.89 -17.36 10.64
N LEU A 17 3.79 -16.19 10.01
CA LEU A 17 4.95 -15.31 9.80
C LEU A 17 5.59 -14.87 11.13
N LYS A 18 4.76 -14.58 12.15
CA LYS A 18 5.25 -14.28 13.50
C LYS A 18 5.98 -15.46 14.11
N SER A 19 5.42 -16.67 14.02
CA SER A 19 6.02 -17.90 14.57
C SER A 19 7.35 -18.27 13.90
N GLN A 20 7.56 -17.83 12.67
CA GLN A 20 8.81 -18.00 11.91
C GLN A 20 9.87 -16.94 12.24
N GLY A 21 9.58 -16.00 13.16
CA GLY A 21 10.54 -15.00 13.63
C GLY A 21 10.69 -13.77 12.72
N TYR A 22 9.72 -13.50 11.84
CA TYR A 22 9.83 -12.38 10.89
C TYR A 22 9.40 -11.01 11.45
N VAL A 23 8.97 -10.93 12.71
CA VAL A 23 8.40 -9.71 13.30
C VAL A 23 9.34 -8.50 13.19
N GLU A 24 10.58 -8.64 13.70
CA GLU A 24 11.56 -7.54 13.70
C GLU A 24 11.91 -7.11 12.28
N LYS A 25 12.16 -8.08 11.39
CA LYS A 25 12.51 -7.82 9.99
C LYS A 25 11.43 -7.00 9.26
N PHE A 26 10.17 -7.39 9.39
CA PHE A 26 9.07 -6.66 8.77
C PHE A 26 8.92 -5.27 9.38
N HIS A 27 9.06 -5.16 10.70
CA HIS A 27 8.95 -3.87 11.40
C HIS A 27 10.05 -2.89 10.99
N GLU A 28 11.30 -3.34 10.95
CA GLU A 28 12.43 -2.49 10.58
C GLU A 28 12.34 -1.95 9.15
N LYS A 29 11.78 -2.75 8.22
CA LYS A 29 11.69 -2.38 6.80
C LYS A 29 10.46 -1.55 6.49
N THR A 30 9.31 -1.90 7.08
CA THR A 30 8.01 -1.35 6.70
C THR A 30 7.46 -0.35 7.71
N GLY A 31 7.98 -0.32 8.94
CA GLY A 31 7.41 0.44 10.05
C GLY A 31 6.12 -0.16 10.62
N LEU A 32 5.69 -1.32 10.11
CA LEU A 32 4.43 -1.95 10.46
C LEU A 32 4.62 -3.14 11.40
N ILE A 33 3.53 -3.58 12.01
CA ILE A 33 3.44 -4.88 12.67
C ILE A 33 2.99 -5.93 11.65
N ILE A 34 3.28 -7.21 11.91
CA ILE A 34 2.67 -8.30 11.13
C ILE A 34 1.23 -8.48 11.57
N ASP A 35 0.28 -8.19 10.70
CA ASP A 35 -1.14 -8.36 10.97
C ASP A 35 -1.96 -8.54 9.67
N ALA A 36 -3.11 -9.21 9.77
CA ALA A 36 -4.03 -9.43 8.64
C ALA A 36 -4.65 -8.14 8.09
N TYR A 37 -4.49 -7.00 8.77
CA TYR A 37 -4.91 -5.68 8.32
C TYR A 37 -4.25 -5.28 6.99
N PHE A 38 -2.98 -5.62 6.79
CA PHE A 38 -2.17 -5.14 5.65
C PHE A 38 -2.29 -6.01 4.38
N SER A 39 -2.00 -5.41 3.23
CA SER A 39 -2.20 -6.02 1.91
C SER A 39 -1.37 -7.26 1.65
N ALA A 40 -0.14 -7.35 2.18
CA ALA A 40 0.81 -8.44 1.94
C ALA A 40 0.19 -9.83 2.14
N THR A 41 -0.46 -10.05 3.30
CA THR A 41 -1.07 -11.35 3.60
C THR A 41 -2.30 -11.62 2.71
N LYS A 42 -2.99 -10.58 2.25
CA LYS A 42 -4.16 -10.67 1.35
C LYS A 42 -3.74 -11.07 -0.07
N VAL A 43 -2.63 -10.51 -0.57
CA VAL A 43 -2.05 -10.91 -1.86
C VAL A 43 -1.65 -12.38 -1.81
N ARG A 44 -0.89 -12.77 -0.78
CA ARG A 44 -0.49 -14.16 -0.60
C ARG A 44 -1.69 -15.11 -0.57
N TRP A 45 -2.71 -14.76 0.22
CA TRP A 45 -3.94 -15.55 0.31
C TRP A 45 -4.62 -15.72 -1.04
N ILE A 46 -4.72 -14.67 -1.87
CA ILE A 46 -5.31 -14.78 -3.22
C ILE A 46 -4.49 -15.75 -4.08
N LEU A 47 -3.18 -15.62 -4.08
CA LEU A 47 -2.29 -16.47 -4.86
C LEU A 47 -2.34 -17.95 -4.42
N ASP A 48 -2.66 -18.22 -3.15
CA ASP A 48 -2.81 -19.57 -2.62
C ASP A 48 -4.19 -20.19 -2.89
N HIS A 49 -5.25 -19.38 -2.95
CA HIS A 49 -6.64 -19.87 -2.95
C HIS A 49 -7.33 -19.77 -4.32
N VAL A 50 -6.84 -18.92 -5.22
CA VAL A 50 -7.40 -18.81 -6.57
C VAL A 50 -6.62 -19.75 -7.49
N GLU A 51 -7.32 -20.72 -8.07
CA GLU A 51 -6.74 -21.72 -8.96
C GLU A 51 -5.92 -21.06 -10.09
N GLY A 52 -4.66 -21.48 -10.23
CA GLY A 52 -3.72 -20.96 -11.23
C GLY A 52 -3.20 -19.54 -10.98
N ALA A 53 -3.59 -18.86 -9.89
CA ALA A 53 -3.20 -17.46 -9.69
C ALA A 53 -1.69 -17.26 -9.50
N GLN A 54 -1.02 -18.14 -8.76
CA GLN A 54 0.44 -18.08 -8.60
C GLN A 54 1.16 -18.15 -9.95
N GLU A 55 0.87 -19.17 -10.76
CA GLU A 55 1.51 -19.37 -12.08
C GLU A 55 1.27 -18.18 -13.01
N ARG A 56 0.05 -17.63 -13.00
CA ARG A 56 -0.32 -16.47 -13.82
C ARG A 56 0.35 -15.18 -13.34
N ALA A 57 0.54 -15.01 -12.02
CA ALA A 57 1.29 -13.89 -11.46
C ALA A 57 2.77 -13.96 -11.85
N GLU A 58 3.38 -15.16 -11.82
CA GLU A 58 4.76 -15.37 -12.26
C GLU A 58 4.96 -15.09 -13.75
N LYS A 59 3.94 -15.33 -14.57
CA LYS A 59 3.90 -14.96 -16.00
C LYS A 59 3.61 -13.48 -16.26
N GLY A 60 3.32 -12.68 -15.23
CA GLY A 60 2.96 -11.27 -15.38
C GLY A 60 1.56 -11.04 -15.97
N GLU A 61 0.68 -12.04 -15.92
CA GLU A 61 -0.71 -11.95 -16.42
C GLU A 61 -1.67 -11.33 -15.39
N LEU A 62 -1.21 -11.16 -14.15
CA LEU A 62 -1.96 -10.56 -13.06
C LEU A 62 -1.29 -9.26 -12.61
N LEU A 63 -2.11 -8.33 -12.15
CA LEU A 63 -1.64 -7.09 -11.51
C LEU A 63 -2.20 -7.01 -10.10
N PHE A 64 -1.36 -6.55 -9.18
CA PHE A 64 -1.72 -6.15 -7.83
C PHE A 64 -1.93 -4.63 -7.79
N GLY A 65 -2.86 -4.18 -6.95
CA GLY A 65 -3.03 -2.77 -6.66
C GLY A 65 -3.89 -2.56 -5.42
N THR A 66 -3.57 -1.51 -4.67
CA THR A 66 -4.51 -0.89 -3.73
C THR A 66 -5.59 -0.11 -4.52
N ILE A 67 -6.55 0.52 -3.82
CA ILE A 67 -7.71 1.15 -4.48
C ILE A 67 -7.29 2.31 -5.39
N ASP A 68 -6.29 3.10 -5.00
CA ASP A 68 -5.68 4.15 -5.83
C ASP A 68 -5.15 3.58 -7.15
N THR A 69 -4.34 2.51 -7.10
CA THR A 69 -3.82 1.84 -8.31
C THR A 69 -4.94 1.35 -9.20
N TRP A 70 -5.97 0.73 -8.62
CA TRP A 70 -7.13 0.26 -9.38
C TRP A 70 -7.86 1.42 -10.07
N LEU A 71 -8.10 2.51 -9.34
CA LEU A 71 -8.79 3.69 -9.90
C LEU A 71 -7.97 4.32 -11.02
N VAL A 72 -6.66 4.52 -10.86
CA VAL A 72 -5.80 5.06 -11.91
C VAL A 72 -5.74 4.12 -13.11
N TRP A 73 -5.57 2.81 -12.88
CA TRP A 73 -5.57 1.81 -13.96
C TRP A 73 -6.87 1.88 -14.77
N LYS A 74 -8.02 2.01 -14.10
CA LYS A 74 -9.31 2.16 -14.78
C LYS A 74 -9.45 3.49 -15.49
N LEU A 75 -9.10 4.60 -14.85
CA LEU A 75 -9.23 5.94 -15.41
C LEU A 75 -8.33 6.16 -16.63
N THR A 76 -7.20 5.47 -16.69
CA THR A 76 -6.23 5.54 -17.79
C THR A 76 -6.41 4.43 -18.83
N ASP A 77 -7.47 3.62 -18.72
CA ASP A 77 -7.72 2.46 -19.57
C ASP A 77 -6.51 1.51 -19.69
N GLY A 78 -5.84 1.26 -18.57
CA GLY A 78 -4.68 0.37 -18.49
C GLY A 78 -3.35 1.00 -18.89
N ALA A 79 -3.30 2.32 -19.14
CA ALA A 79 -2.03 2.97 -19.50
C ALA A 79 -1.10 3.22 -18.30
N ALA A 80 -1.62 3.28 -17.07
CA ALA A 80 -0.82 3.58 -15.87
C ALA A 80 -1.09 2.61 -14.72
N HIS A 81 -0.10 1.77 -14.39
CA HIS A 81 -0.09 0.87 -13.23
C HIS A 81 0.83 1.45 -12.13
N VAL A 82 0.26 2.32 -11.30
CA VAL A 82 1.01 3.14 -10.34
C VAL A 82 0.35 3.18 -8.97
N THR A 83 1.11 3.52 -7.94
CA THR A 83 0.65 3.83 -6.57
C THR A 83 1.51 4.97 -6.00
N ASP A 84 1.04 5.65 -4.96
CA ASP A 84 1.86 6.63 -4.24
C ASP A 84 2.56 6.02 -3.00
N TYR A 85 3.54 6.74 -2.45
CA TYR A 85 4.29 6.32 -1.25
C TYR A 85 3.41 5.97 -0.06
N SER A 86 2.38 6.75 0.22
CA SER A 86 1.53 6.54 1.40
C SER A 86 0.69 5.26 1.26
N ASN A 87 0.21 4.93 0.07
CA ASN A 87 -0.48 3.66 -0.18
C ASN A 87 0.50 2.47 -0.17
N ALA A 88 1.65 2.61 -0.85
CA ALA A 88 2.69 1.58 -0.87
C ALA A 88 3.17 1.22 0.55
N ALA A 89 3.39 2.21 1.40
CA ALA A 89 3.80 2.03 2.80
C ALA A 89 2.80 1.22 3.63
N ARG A 90 1.52 1.15 3.25
CA ARG A 90 0.48 0.36 3.94
C ARG A 90 0.35 -1.07 3.44
N THR A 91 1.15 -1.47 2.45
CA THR A 91 1.07 -2.82 1.89
C THR A 91 1.75 -3.87 2.77
N MET A 92 2.72 -3.49 3.61
CA MET A 92 3.65 -4.40 4.27
C MET A 92 4.60 -5.12 3.28
N LEU A 93 4.71 -4.65 2.03
CA LEU A 93 5.66 -5.13 1.02
C LEU A 93 6.70 -4.07 0.63
N TYR A 94 6.53 -2.84 1.10
CA TYR A 94 7.32 -1.68 0.71
C TYR A 94 8.30 -1.30 1.82
N ASN A 95 9.57 -1.14 1.47
CA ASN A 95 10.61 -0.67 2.35
C ASN A 95 10.55 0.86 2.42
N ILE A 96 10.18 1.40 3.59
CA ILE A 96 10.01 2.84 3.78
C ILE A 96 11.34 3.58 4.05
N LYS A 97 12.44 2.85 4.31
CA LYS A 97 13.78 3.42 4.42
C LYS A 97 14.43 3.61 3.06
N GLU A 98 14.30 2.61 2.19
CA GLU A 98 14.93 2.58 0.87
C GLU A 98 14.00 3.06 -0.25
N LEU A 99 12.73 3.32 0.06
CA LEU A 99 11.69 3.75 -0.88
C LEU A 99 11.59 2.85 -2.11
N LYS A 100 11.47 1.53 -1.86
CA LYS A 100 11.26 0.53 -2.91
C LYS A 100 10.51 -0.69 -2.39
N TRP A 101 9.93 -1.47 -3.30
CA TRP A 101 9.43 -2.81 -2.98
C TRP A 101 10.58 -3.68 -2.41
N ASP A 102 10.33 -4.33 -1.28
CA ASP A 102 11.36 -5.08 -0.56
C ASP A 102 11.47 -6.51 -1.08
N ASP A 103 12.56 -6.80 -1.78
CA ASP A 103 12.75 -8.09 -2.46
C ASP A 103 12.74 -9.28 -1.48
N GLU A 104 13.24 -9.10 -0.25
CA GLU A 104 13.26 -10.16 0.77
C GLU A 104 11.86 -10.47 1.31
N ILE A 105 11.04 -9.44 1.57
CA ILE A 105 9.64 -9.65 1.96
C ILE A 105 8.85 -10.31 0.83
N LEU A 106 9.09 -9.90 -0.41
CA LEU A 106 8.47 -10.52 -1.59
C LEU A 106 8.84 -12.00 -1.72
N GLU A 107 10.12 -12.34 -1.47
CA GLU A 107 10.59 -13.73 -1.48
C GLU A 107 9.95 -14.56 -0.35
N ILE A 108 9.94 -14.03 0.89
CA ILE A 108 9.30 -14.69 2.05
C ILE A 108 7.83 -15.02 1.76
N LEU A 109 7.13 -14.11 1.08
CA LEU A 109 5.74 -14.28 0.71
C LEU A 109 5.56 -14.89 -0.68
N ASN A 110 6.61 -15.27 -1.40
CA ASN A 110 6.54 -15.77 -2.77
C ASN A 110 5.67 -14.91 -3.73
N ILE A 111 5.74 -13.58 -3.60
CA ILE A 111 4.97 -12.62 -4.41
C ILE A 111 5.83 -12.16 -5.58
N PRO A 112 5.44 -12.43 -6.84
CA PRO A 112 6.22 -11.99 -8.00
C PRO A 112 6.26 -10.47 -8.11
N LYS A 113 7.46 -9.89 -8.20
CA LYS A 113 7.64 -8.43 -8.35
C LYS A 113 6.94 -7.87 -9.60
N ALA A 114 6.77 -8.69 -10.63
CA ALA A 114 6.13 -8.33 -11.90
C ALA A 114 4.68 -7.85 -11.77
N ILE A 115 3.98 -8.21 -10.68
CA ILE A 115 2.58 -7.80 -10.49
C ILE A 115 2.45 -6.45 -9.76
N LEU A 116 3.55 -5.87 -9.26
CA LEU A 116 3.52 -4.68 -8.40
C LEU A 116 3.50 -3.39 -9.23
N PRO A 117 2.73 -2.37 -8.81
CA PRO A 117 2.71 -1.07 -9.48
C PRO A 117 4.03 -0.31 -9.28
N GLU A 118 4.31 0.62 -10.19
CA GLU A 118 5.37 1.61 -9.99
C GLU A 118 4.97 2.56 -8.83
N VAL A 119 5.89 2.83 -7.91
CA VAL A 119 5.65 3.76 -6.79
C VAL A 119 6.13 5.15 -7.16
N ARG A 120 5.27 6.15 -6.97
CA ARG A 120 5.52 7.56 -7.30
C ARG A 120 5.23 8.48 -6.11
N SER A 121 5.58 9.76 -6.25
CA SER A 121 5.28 10.77 -5.22
C SER A 121 3.77 11.03 -5.12
N ASN A 122 3.35 11.72 -4.06
CA ASN A 122 1.93 12.04 -3.83
C ASN A 122 1.39 13.17 -4.73
N SER A 123 2.27 13.91 -5.42
CA SER A 123 1.93 15.11 -6.17
C SER A 123 2.79 15.26 -7.44
N GLU A 124 2.45 14.50 -8.47
CA GLU A 124 3.04 14.57 -9.81
C GLU A 124 2.03 14.08 -10.85
N ILE A 125 2.27 14.29 -12.15
CA ILE A 125 1.38 13.76 -13.20
C ILE A 125 1.67 12.28 -13.42
N TYR A 126 0.74 11.41 -13.01
CA TYR A 126 0.86 9.96 -13.19
C TYR A 126 0.44 9.49 -14.59
N GLY A 127 -0.46 10.24 -15.20
CA GLY A 127 -1.09 9.93 -16.47
C GLY A 127 -2.26 10.86 -16.73
N LYS A 128 -2.98 10.61 -17.82
CA LYS A 128 -4.23 11.31 -18.14
C LYS A 128 -5.37 10.33 -18.26
N THR A 129 -6.57 10.78 -17.91
CA THR A 129 -7.78 9.98 -18.09
C THR A 129 -7.99 9.65 -19.57
N ALA A 130 -8.47 8.44 -19.87
CA ALA A 130 -8.90 8.11 -21.23
C ALA A 130 -10.06 9.04 -21.65
N PRO A 131 -10.09 9.54 -22.90
CA PRO A 131 -11.07 10.55 -23.32
C PRO A 131 -12.53 10.18 -23.07
N PHE A 132 -12.88 8.89 -23.19
CA PHE A 132 -14.24 8.40 -23.00
C PHE A 132 -14.73 8.44 -21.54
N HIS A 133 -13.84 8.61 -20.56
CA HIS A 133 -14.21 8.81 -19.16
C HIS A 133 -14.67 10.24 -18.86
N PHE A 134 -14.26 11.22 -19.67
CA PHE A 134 -14.48 12.65 -19.43
C PHE A 134 -14.96 13.40 -20.67
N TYR A 135 -15.96 12.86 -21.37
CA TYR A 135 -16.64 13.53 -22.50
C TYR A 135 -15.69 14.01 -23.62
N GLY A 136 -14.64 13.25 -23.89
CA GLY A 136 -13.59 13.58 -24.86
C GLY A 136 -12.38 14.34 -24.27
N GLY A 137 -12.45 14.75 -23.00
CA GLY A 137 -11.37 15.41 -22.29
C GLY A 137 -10.33 14.44 -21.73
N GLU A 138 -9.07 14.88 -21.73
CA GLU A 138 -7.96 14.20 -21.05
C GLU A 138 -7.58 15.00 -19.80
N VAL A 139 -8.06 14.58 -18.64
CA VAL A 139 -7.79 15.24 -17.37
C VAL A 139 -6.49 14.65 -16.79
N PRO A 140 -5.49 15.48 -16.41
CA PRO A 140 -4.33 15.01 -15.69
C PRO A 140 -4.72 14.40 -14.34
N ILE A 141 -4.25 13.18 -14.07
CA ILE A 141 -4.35 12.57 -12.74
C ILE A 141 -3.05 12.94 -12.02
N SER A 142 -3.15 13.81 -10.99
CA SER A 142 -1.95 14.42 -10.39
C SER A 142 -1.92 14.50 -8.87
N GLY A 143 -2.81 13.80 -8.17
CA GLY A 143 -2.78 13.66 -6.72
C GLY A 143 -3.21 12.25 -6.30
N MET A 144 -2.41 11.61 -5.45
CA MET A 144 -2.72 10.31 -4.85
C MET A 144 -2.19 10.30 -3.42
N ALA A 145 -3.01 9.85 -2.49
CA ALA A 145 -2.64 9.62 -1.10
C ALA A 145 -3.66 8.68 -0.45
N GLY A 146 -3.21 7.88 0.51
CA GLY A 146 -4.08 7.18 1.44
C GLY A 146 -4.96 8.20 2.18
N ASP A 147 -6.21 7.83 2.45
CA ASP A 147 -7.23 8.71 3.02
C ASP A 147 -6.78 9.42 4.31
N GLN A 148 -6.06 8.71 5.18
CA GLN A 148 -5.59 9.27 6.44
C GLN A 148 -4.43 10.27 6.26
N GLN A 149 -3.50 10.01 5.33
CA GLN A 149 -2.43 10.94 4.95
C GLN A 149 -2.99 12.15 4.19
N ALA A 150 -3.97 11.94 3.30
CA ALA A 150 -4.69 13.03 2.65
C ALA A 150 -5.40 13.94 3.67
N ALA A 151 -6.01 13.36 4.71
CA ALA A 151 -6.61 14.12 5.79
C ALA A 151 -5.58 14.89 6.64
N LEU A 152 -4.39 14.32 6.88
CA LEU A 152 -3.29 15.03 7.54
C LEU A 152 -2.85 16.25 6.72
N PHE A 153 -2.65 16.05 5.42
CA PHE A 153 -2.29 17.12 4.49
C PHE A 153 -3.39 18.20 4.41
N GLY A 154 -4.66 17.80 4.33
CA GLY A 154 -5.81 18.70 4.32
C GLY A 154 -6.00 19.50 5.61
N GLN A 155 -5.45 19.03 6.73
CA GLN A 155 -5.38 19.76 8.00
C GLN A 155 -4.19 20.73 8.09
N LEU A 156 -3.40 20.83 7.01
CA LEU A 156 -2.18 21.63 6.95
C LEU A 156 -1.16 21.22 8.02
N ALA A 157 -1.15 19.93 8.39
CA ALA A 157 -0.26 19.37 9.41
C ALA A 157 1.15 19.09 8.86
N PHE A 158 1.82 20.14 8.37
CA PHE A 158 3.10 20.03 7.66
C PHE A 158 4.31 20.00 8.58
N GLU A 159 4.18 20.50 9.80
CA GLU A 159 5.29 20.59 10.75
C GLU A 159 5.39 19.34 11.64
N PRO A 160 6.61 18.88 11.98
CA PRO A 160 6.81 17.80 12.93
C PRO A 160 6.10 18.06 14.26
N GLY A 161 5.46 17.02 14.80
CA GLY A 161 4.66 17.08 16.03
C GLY A 161 3.21 17.51 15.84
N MET A 162 2.79 17.94 14.64
CA MET A 162 1.36 18.19 14.37
C MET A 162 0.60 16.86 14.30
N VAL A 163 -0.55 16.82 15.00
CA VAL A 163 -1.38 15.61 15.15
C VAL A 163 -2.80 15.89 14.68
N LYS A 164 -3.41 14.91 14.02
CA LYS A 164 -4.85 14.88 13.72
C LYS A 164 -5.47 13.56 14.17
N ASN A 165 -6.80 13.56 14.35
CA ASN A 165 -7.59 12.34 14.45
C ASN A 165 -8.79 12.43 13.49
N THR A 166 -9.01 11.39 12.69
CA THR A 166 -10.17 11.28 11.79
C THR A 166 -11.15 10.26 12.35
N TYR A 167 -12.39 10.68 12.58
CA TYR A 167 -13.47 9.82 13.10
C TYR A 167 -14.37 9.35 11.95
N GLY A 168 -14.29 8.06 11.61
CA GLY A 168 -15.15 7.40 10.62
C GLY A 168 -15.55 6.01 11.11
N THR A 169 -15.63 5.03 10.20
CA THR A 169 -15.86 3.61 10.57
C THR A 169 -14.78 3.08 11.53
N GLY A 170 -13.57 3.65 11.47
CA GLY A 170 -12.52 3.55 12.49
C GLY A 170 -12.03 4.94 12.88
N SER A 171 -11.18 5.02 13.92
CA SER A 171 -10.50 6.25 14.32
C SER A 171 -9.00 6.10 14.06
N PHE A 172 -8.41 7.09 13.37
CA PHE A 172 -6.99 7.07 13.03
C PHE A 172 -6.31 8.36 13.46
N ILE A 173 -5.46 8.25 14.47
CA ILE A 173 -4.57 9.30 14.95
C ILE A 173 -3.29 9.23 14.14
N ILE A 174 -2.87 10.37 13.57
CA ILE A 174 -1.62 10.48 12.82
C ILE A 174 -0.86 11.71 13.31
N MET A 175 0.44 11.53 13.53
CA MET A 175 1.40 12.57 13.85
C MET A 175 2.40 12.69 12.72
N ASN A 176 2.70 13.92 12.29
CA ASN A 176 3.81 14.19 11.38
C ASN A 176 5.14 14.08 12.16
N THR A 177 6.08 13.25 11.71
CA THR A 177 7.40 13.08 12.34
C THR A 177 8.53 13.79 11.59
N GLY A 178 8.22 14.52 10.52
CA GLY A 178 9.19 15.16 9.64
C GLY A 178 9.88 14.18 8.69
N GLU A 179 11.09 14.55 8.27
CA GLU A 179 11.89 13.77 7.31
C GLU A 179 12.60 12.56 7.95
N GLU A 180 12.71 12.55 9.28
CA GLU A 180 13.36 11.46 10.00
C GLU A 180 12.34 10.38 10.38
N MET A 181 12.55 9.18 9.84
CA MET A 181 11.77 8.00 10.19
C MET A 181 12.02 7.60 11.65
N GLN A 182 10.95 7.53 12.44
CA GLN A 182 11.01 7.07 13.83
C GLN A 182 10.24 5.76 13.99
N LEU A 183 10.95 4.67 14.27
CA LEU A 183 10.33 3.38 14.64
C LEU A 183 9.76 3.45 16.05
N SER A 184 8.56 2.91 16.24
CA SER A 184 7.90 2.92 17.54
C SER A 184 8.26 1.69 18.38
N GLU A 185 8.75 1.93 19.60
CA GLU A 185 8.86 0.88 20.63
C GLU A 185 7.54 0.62 21.38
N ASN A 186 6.47 1.38 21.05
CA ASN A 186 5.19 1.37 21.74
C ASN A 186 4.03 0.91 20.84
N ASN A 187 4.30 0.06 19.86
CA ASN A 187 3.33 -0.50 18.91
C ASN A 187 2.56 0.55 18.06
N LEU A 188 3.11 1.76 17.89
CA LEU A 188 2.63 2.67 16.85
C LEU A 188 3.21 2.27 15.51
N LEU A 189 2.51 2.61 14.43
CA LEU A 189 2.97 2.34 13.08
C LEU A 189 3.78 3.53 12.59
N THR A 190 4.92 3.24 11.98
CA THR A 190 5.71 4.22 11.23
C THR A 190 5.33 4.13 9.76
N THR A 191 5.03 5.26 9.12
CA THR A 191 4.58 5.32 7.73
C THR A 191 5.11 6.57 7.06
N ILE A 192 4.98 6.61 5.74
CA ILE A 192 5.15 7.78 4.88
C ILE A 192 3.76 8.34 4.55
#